data_AF-A0A2E7BQB6-F1
#
_entry.id   AF-A0A2E7BQB6-F1
#
_cell.length_a   1.000
_cell.length_b   1.000
_cell.length_c   1.000
_cell.angle_alpha   90.00
_cell.angle_beta   90.00
_cell.angle_gamma   90.00
#
_symmetry.space_group_name_H-M   'P 1'
#
loop_
_entity.id
_entity.type
_entity.pdbx_description
1 polymer ?
#
loop_
_entity_poly.entity_id
_entity_poly.type
_entity_poly.pdbx_seq_one_letter_code
_entity_poly.pdbx_strand_id
1 'polypeptide(L)'
;MIYLDNAATTPLDPEVAEGIASRWQYAFANPSSSHGAGRRARKILDESRERLAAAIGGEGHQVLFTGGGTEALVLAIFGSAGPKPQRIAISAVEHPAVR
;
A
#
# COMPACT_ATOMS: atom_id res chain seq x y z
N MET A 1 16.89 0.81 -25.94
CA MET A 1 15.97 1.94 -25.63
C MET A 1 16.49 2.61 -24.37
N ILE A 2 16.53 3.95 -24.33
CA ILE A 2 16.86 4.70 -23.10
C ILE A 2 15.53 5.15 -22.49
N TYR A 3 15.23 4.75 -21.26
CA TYR A 3 13.97 5.06 -20.57
C TYR A 3 14.16 6.26 -19.65
N LEU A 4 13.44 7.36 -19.91
CA LEU A 4 13.54 8.62 -19.18
C LEU A 4 12.18 9.07 -18.62
N ASP A 5 11.25 8.13 -18.38
CA ASP A 5 9.88 8.42 -17.93
C ASP A 5 9.54 7.78 -16.58
N ASN A 6 10.49 7.79 -15.64
CA ASN A 6 10.31 7.22 -14.29
C ASN A 6 9.20 7.90 -13.46
N ALA A 7 8.71 9.07 -13.91
CA ALA A 7 7.56 9.74 -13.32
C ALA A 7 6.23 9.02 -13.63
N ALA A 8 6.13 8.32 -14.76
CA ALA A 8 4.95 7.54 -15.12
C ALA A 8 4.94 6.17 -14.43
N THR A 9 6.06 5.45 -14.46
CA THR A 9 6.26 4.20 -13.72
C THR A 9 7.74 3.87 -13.60
N THR A 10 8.11 2.95 -12.72
CA THR A 10 9.50 2.50 -12.56
C THR A 10 9.63 1.02 -12.90
N PRO A 11 10.74 0.59 -13.52
CA PRO A 11 11.01 -0.83 -13.68
C PRO A 11 11.14 -1.48 -12.29
N LEU A 12 10.60 -2.68 -12.16
CA LEU A 12 10.69 -3.43 -10.91
C LEU A 12 12.15 -3.80 -10.63
N ASP A 13 12.63 -3.51 -9.43
CA ASP A 13 13.95 -3.96 -8.99
C ASP A 13 13.99 -5.51 -8.97
N PRO A 14 15.07 -6.15 -9.45
CA PRO A 14 15.20 -7.61 -9.47
C PRO A 14 14.93 -8.28 -8.11
N GLU A 15 15.37 -7.68 -7.01
CA GLU A 15 15.14 -8.22 -5.66
C GLU A 15 13.66 -8.20 -5.28
N VAL A 16 12.94 -7.17 -5.75
CA VAL A 16 11.49 -7.07 -5.54
C VAL A 16 10.75 -8.12 -6.38
N ALA A 17 11.18 -8.35 -7.63
CA ALA A 17 10.60 -9.38 -8.49
C ALA A 17 10.74 -10.79 -7.88
N GLU A 18 11.95 -11.13 -7.41
CA GLU A 18 12.21 -12.39 -6.71
C GLU A 18 11.42 -12.49 -5.41
N GLY A 19 11.36 -11.39 -4.65
CA GLY A 19 10.55 -11.26 -3.46
C GLY A 19 9.09 -11.65 -3.72
N ILE A 20 8.45 -11.01 -4.70
CA ILE A 20 7.06 -11.29 -5.08
C ILE A 20 6.87 -12.76 -5.45
N ALA A 21 7.71 -13.30 -6.34
CA ALA A 21 7.61 -14.70 -6.78
C ALA A 21 7.69 -15.69 -5.60
N SER A 22 8.64 -15.46 -4.69
CA SER A 22 8.80 -16.26 -3.48
C SER A 22 7.57 -16.20 -2.57
N ARG A 23 7.03 -15.00 -2.30
CA ARG A 23 5.83 -14.88 -1.43
C ARG A 23 4.62 -15.50 -2.10
N TRP A 24 4.48 -15.39 -3.42
CA TRP A 24 3.40 -16.02 -4.17
C TRP A 24 3.41 -17.55 -4.02
N GLN A 25 4.60 -18.16 -4.00
CA GLN A 25 4.76 -19.60 -3.86
C GLN A 25 4.55 -20.08 -2.41
N TYR A 26 5.07 -19.36 -1.42
CA TYR A 26 5.18 -19.86 -0.04
C TYR A 26 4.21 -19.24 0.97
N ALA A 27 3.58 -18.11 0.63
CA ALA A 27 2.67 -17.35 1.49
C ALA A 27 1.26 -17.17 0.89
N PHE A 28 0.85 -18.10 0.02
CA PHE A 28 -0.43 -18.06 -0.70
C PHE A 28 -1.70 -18.19 0.17
N ALA A 29 -1.56 -18.62 1.43
CA ALA A 29 -2.68 -18.96 2.28
C ALA A 29 -3.43 -17.72 2.81
N ASN A 30 -4.72 -17.87 3.09
CA ASN A 30 -5.52 -16.82 3.70
C ASN A 30 -4.93 -16.40 5.06
N PRO A 31 -4.51 -15.13 5.25
CA PRO A 31 -3.92 -14.66 6.50
C PRO A 31 -4.91 -14.67 7.67
N SER A 32 -6.23 -14.71 7.43
CA SER A 32 -7.26 -14.82 8.46
C SER A 32 -7.46 -16.25 8.99
N SER A 33 -6.84 -17.26 8.36
CA SER A 33 -6.92 -18.64 8.83
C SER A 33 -6.01 -18.90 10.04
N SER A 34 -6.52 -19.65 11.02
CA SER A 34 -5.78 -19.96 12.26
C SER A 34 -4.67 -21.01 12.09
N HIS A 35 -4.66 -21.78 11.00
CA HIS A 35 -3.66 -22.83 10.75
C HIS A 35 -2.27 -22.25 10.42
N GLY A 36 -1.23 -23.10 10.48
CA GLY A 36 0.17 -22.69 10.33
C GLY A 36 0.46 -21.87 9.06
N ALA A 37 -0.09 -22.26 7.91
CA ALA A 37 0.08 -21.50 6.67
C ALA A 37 -0.55 -20.09 6.70
N GLY A 38 -1.74 -19.94 7.30
CA GLY A 38 -2.40 -18.63 7.45
C GLY A 38 -1.62 -17.72 8.40
N ARG A 39 -1.14 -18.26 9.53
CA ARG A 39 -0.26 -17.52 10.45
C ARG A 39 1.03 -17.03 9.79
N ARG A 40 1.63 -17.81 8.89
CA ARG A 40 2.80 -17.36 8.11
C ARG A 40 2.45 -16.21 7.17
N ALA A 41 1.34 -16.28 6.45
CA ALA A 41 0.88 -15.20 5.58
C ALA A 41 0.58 -13.92 6.39
N ARG A 42 -0.10 -14.05 7.54
CA ARG A 42 -0.34 -12.92 8.47
C ARG A 42 0.96 -12.30 8.95
N LYS A 43 1.94 -13.11 9.38
CA LYS A 43 3.25 -12.62 9.82
C LYS A 43 3.95 -11.77 8.75
N ILE A 44 3.92 -12.21 7.48
CA ILE A 44 4.51 -11.44 6.37
C ILE A 44 3.79 -10.11 6.19
N LEU A 45 2.46 -10.09 6.30
CA LEU A 45 1.68 -8.86 6.20
C LEU A 45 2.02 -7.88 7.31
N ASP A 46 2.10 -8.35 8.56
CA ASP A 46 2.40 -7.53 9.73
C ASP A 46 3.83 -6.98 9.67
N GLU A 47 4.81 -7.81 9.33
CA GLU A 47 6.20 -7.35 9.10
C GLU A 47 6.30 -6.32 7.98
N SER A 48 5.48 -6.44 6.93
CA SER A 48 5.44 -5.47 5.84
C SER A 48 4.86 -4.13 6.28
N ARG A 49 3.87 -4.12 7.19
CA ARG A 49 3.34 -2.88 7.79
C ARG A 49 4.41 -2.17 8.60
N GLU A 50 5.11 -2.90 9.48
CA GLU A 50 6.15 -2.31 10.33
C GLU A 50 7.30 -1.73 9.50
N ARG A 51 7.72 -2.41 8.44
CA ARG A 51 8.77 -1.91 7.53
C ARG A 51 8.34 -0.64 6.81
N LEU A 52 7.12 -0.59 6.29
CA LEU A 52 6.60 0.61 5.63
C LEU A 52 6.47 1.78 6.59
N ALA A 53 5.95 1.52 7.79
CA ALA A 53 5.81 2.53 8.82
C ALA A 53 7.18 3.12 9.22
N ALA A 54 8.16 2.26 9.46
CA ALA A 54 9.52 2.69 9.80
C ALA A 54 10.17 3.56 8.69
N ALA A 55 9.93 3.23 7.42
CA ALA A 55 10.45 4.00 6.29
C ALA A 55 9.92 5.44 6.21
N ILE A 56 8.74 5.71 6.80
CA ILE A 56 8.10 7.03 6.84
C ILE A 56 8.05 7.63 8.25
N GLY A 57 8.69 7.02 9.25
CA GLY A 57 8.72 7.50 10.63
C GLY A 57 7.41 7.32 11.42
N GLY A 58 6.58 6.34 11.05
CA GLY A 58 5.33 6.00 11.75
C GLY A 58 5.35 4.64 12.43
N GLU A 59 4.18 4.19 12.88
CA GLU A 59 3.97 2.88 13.52
C GLU A 59 3.13 1.94 12.65
N GLY A 60 3.36 0.62 12.72
CA GLY A 60 2.70 -0.35 11.84
C GLY A 60 1.17 -0.32 11.89
N HIS A 61 0.58 0.03 13.05
CA HIS A 61 -0.86 0.14 13.22
C HIS A 61 -1.50 1.34 12.47
N GLN A 62 -0.68 2.30 12.02
CA GLN A 62 -1.11 3.46 11.25
C GLN A 62 -1.10 3.21 9.73
N VAL A 63 -0.53 2.08 9.28
CA VAL A 63 -0.45 1.72 7.86
C VAL A 63 -1.73 1.01 7.43
N LEU A 64 -2.33 1.43 6.31
CA LEU A 64 -3.33 0.64 5.59
C LEU A 64 -2.81 0.30 4.19
N PHE A 65 -2.94 -0.98 3.80
CA PHE A 65 -2.72 -1.40 2.41
C PHE A 65 -3.98 -1.13 1.58
N THR A 66 -3.79 -0.63 0.36
CA THR A 66 -4.83 -0.38 -0.65
C THR A 66 -4.36 -0.93 -1.99
N GLY A 67 -5.23 -0.95 -3.00
CA GLY A 67 -4.89 -1.35 -4.37
C GLY A 67 -3.97 -0.37 -5.10
N GLY A 68 -3.74 0.83 -4.56
CA GLY A 68 -2.80 1.81 -5.12
C GLY A 68 -3.03 3.23 -4.63
N GLY A 69 -2.25 4.19 -5.15
CA GLY A 69 -2.30 5.60 -4.74
C GLY A 69 -3.68 6.24 -4.92
N THR A 70 -4.40 5.90 -5.99
CA THR A 70 -5.76 6.41 -6.24
C THR A 70 -6.74 6.00 -5.13
N GLU A 71 -6.76 4.72 -4.76
CA GLU A 71 -7.64 4.24 -3.68
C GLU A 71 -7.24 4.84 -2.33
N ALA A 72 -5.93 4.94 -2.05
CA ALA A 72 -5.43 5.55 -0.82
C ALA A 72 -5.88 7.01 -0.68
N LEU A 73 -5.81 7.81 -1.74
CA LEU A 73 -6.23 9.22 -1.73
C LEU A 73 -7.74 9.35 -1.53
N VAL A 74 -8.55 8.54 -2.24
CA VAL A 74 -10.00 8.52 -2.08
C VAL A 74 -10.37 8.16 -0.63
N LEU A 75 -9.73 7.15 -0.06
CA LEU A 75 -9.95 6.75 1.34
C LEU A 75 -9.57 7.87 2.32
N ALA A 76 -8.45 8.55 2.11
CA ALA A 76 -7.99 9.63 2.97
C ALA A 76 -8.96 10.84 2.95
N ILE A 77 -9.45 11.21 1.77
CA ILE A 77 -10.29 12.40 1.56
C ILE A 77 -11.74 12.12 1.98
N PHE A 78 -12.33 11.02 1.50
CA PHE A 78 -13.74 10.73 1.67
C PHE A 78 -14.02 9.76 2.80
N GLY A 79 -13.10 8.84 3.10
CA GLY A 79 -13.23 7.90 4.22
C GLY A 79 -13.08 8.57 5.60
N SER A 80 -12.46 9.74 5.66
CA SER A 80 -12.38 10.56 6.88
C SER A 80 -13.58 11.49 7.07
N ALA A 81 -14.46 11.62 6.07
CA ALA A 81 -15.61 12.50 6.15
C ALA A 81 -16.71 11.87 7.04
N GLY A 82 -17.04 12.56 8.13
CA GLY A 82 -18.21 12.23 8.97
C GLY A 82 -19.55 12.49 8.25
N PRO A 83 -20.69 12.21 8.91
CA PRO A 83 -22.03 12.32 8.30
C PRO A 83 -22.46 13.75 7.95
N LYS A 84 -21.68 14.77 8.36
CA LYS A 84 -21.95 16.18 8.08
C LYS A 84 -21.10 16.65 6.90
N PRO A 85 -21.61 17.55 6.05
CA PRO A 85 -20.81 18.15 4.98
C PRO A 85 -19.52 18.77 5.53
N GLN A 86 -18.39 18.34 4.96
CA GLN A 86 -17.06 18.87 5.26
C GLN A 86 -16.62 19.82 4.14
N ARG A 87 -15.74 20.77 4.48
CA ARG A 87 -15.03 21.59 3.48
C ARG A 87 -13.62 21.07 3.34
N ILE A 88 -13.19 20.82 2.11
CA ILE A 88 -11.86 20.28 1.80
C ILE A 88 -11.10 21.34 1.00
N ALA A 89 -9.87 21.63 1.41
CA ALA A 89 -8.96 22.49 0.67
C ALA A 89 -7.94 21.64 -0.08
N ILE A 90 -7.79 21.89 -1.38
CA ILE A 90 -6.82 21.22 -2.25
C ILE A 90 -6.06 22.27 -3.06
N SER A 91 -4.85 21.96 -3.53
CA SER A 91 -4.13 22.85 -4.43
C SER A 91 -4.65 22.76 -5.87
N ALA A 92 -4.26 23.74 -6.71
CA ALA A 92 -4.66 23.74 -8.12
C ALA A 92 -3.93 22.66 -8.96
N VAL A 93 -2.85 22.08 -8.43
CA VAL A 93 -1.89 21.23 -9.16
C VAL A 93 -1.86 19.78 -8.67
N GLU A 94 -2.85 19.37 -7.88
CA GLU A 94 -2.95 17.99 -7.40
C GLU A 94 -3.09 16.99 -8.54
N HIS A 95 -2.66 15.74 -8.27
CA HIS A 95 -2.92 14.61 -9.15
C HIS A 95 -4.44 14.40 -9.36
N PRO A 96 -4.91 13.96 -10.55
CA PRO A 96 -6.34 13.76 -10.81
C PRO A 96 -7.09 12.89 -9.79
N ALA A 97 -6.40 11.94 -9.15
CA ALA A 97 -6.99 11.08 -8.12
C ALA A 97 -7.48 11.81 -6.84
N VAL A 98 -7.17 13.09 -6.67
CA VAL A 98 -7.66 13.93 -5.57
C VAL A 98 -9.07 14.48 -5.85
N ARG A 99 -9.54 14.46 -7.10
CA ARG A 99 -10.82 15.04 -7.53
C ARG A 99 -11.85 13.98 -7.89
#